data_AF-A0A1D1UVG9-F1
#
_entry.id   AF-A0A1D1UVG9-F1
#
_cell.length_a   1.000
_cell.length_b   1.000
_cell.length_c   1.000
_cell.angle_alpha   90.00
_cell.angle_beta   90.00
_cell.angle_gamma   90.00
#
_symmetry.space_group_name_H-M   'P 1'
#
loop_
_entity.id
_entity.type
_entity.pdbx_description
1 polymer ?
#
loop_
_entity_poly.entity_id
_entity_poly.type
_entity_poly.pdbx_seq_one_letter_code
_entity_poly.pdbx_strand_id
1 'polypeptide(L)'
;MLAPVLAVYDELEVILANRNELQLLATGRQRIQEIHDLFEPVRDITVQLSASKTPTLHLVAPAYMELIGHFKEYTPSDFSDVRALQKQAENFFTKKLQIDEIHKRAVSLDPSMKHLNFLKAGERVTVLARVMAEVQKVPMPEKIGAPTAEGESNLFYICNIN
;
A
#
# COMPACT_ATOMS: atom_id res chain seq x y z
N MET A 1 5.73 13.41 -11.08
CA MET A 1 6.56 14.37 -11.83
C MET A 1 7.46 13.70 -12.87
N LEU A 2 8.04 12.52 -12.61
CA LEU A 2 8.94 11.85 -13.55
C LEU A 2 8.23 11.22 -14.77
N ALA A 3 7.00 10.70 -14.61
CA ALA A 3 6.28 10.06 -15.70
C ALA A 3 6.05 10.97 -16.93
N PRO A 4 5.60 12.24 -16.78
CA PRO A 4 5.51 13.16 -17.91
C PRO A 4 6.88 13.42 -18.57
N VAL A 5 7.96 13.54 -17.79
CA VAL A 5 9.32 13.76 -18.32
C VAL A 5 9.78 12.56 -19.15
N LEU A 6 9.53 11.34 -18.67
CA LEU A 6 9.84 10.10 -19.40
C LEU A 6 9.04 9.96 -20.69
N ALA A 7 7.78 10.39 -20.69
CA ALA A 7 6.90 10.31 -21.85
C ALA A 7 7.35 11.21 -23.02
N VAL A 8 7.98 12.34 -22.71
CA VAL A 8 8.44 13.33 -23.72
C VAL A 8 9.97 13.44 -23.77
N TYR A 9 10.69 12.45 -23.22
CA TYR A 9 12.15 12.54 -23.03
C TYR A 9 12.89 12.79 -24.36
N ASP A 10 12.53 12.05 -25.40
CA ASP A 10 13.19 12.13 -26.70
C ASP A 10 12.93 13.51 -27.36
N GLU A 11 11.73 14.08 -27.16
CA GLU A 11 11.41 15.44 -27.62
C GLU A 11 12.21 16.51 -26.84
N LEU A 12 12.35 16.34 -25.51
CA LEU A 12 13.15 17.22 -24.68
C LEU A 12 14.62 17.19 -25.09
N GLU A 13 15.15 16.03 -25.43
CA GLU A 13 16.53 15.86 -25.90
C GLU A 13 16.76 16.67 -27.19
N VAL A 14 15.85 16.57 -28.17
CA VAL A 14 15.91 17.36 -29.41
C VAL A 14 15.82 18.86 -29.14
N ILE A 15 14.87 19.29 -28.30
CA ILE A 15 14.66 20.71 -27.99
C ILE A 15 15.89 21.31 -27.31
N LEU A 16 16.48 20.60 -26.34
CA LEU A 16 17.63 21.08 -25.59
C LEU A 16 18.91 21.00 -26.40
N ALA A 17 19.07 20.00 -27.26
CA ALA A 17 20.16 19.96 -28.23
C ALA A 17 20.13 21.19 -29.15
N ASN A 18 18.96 21.53 -29.70
CA ASN A 18 18.78 22.69 -30.57
C ASN A 18 19.08 24.03 -29.87
N ARG A 19 18.93 24.08 -28.55
CA ARG A 19 19.21 25.27 -27.72
C ARG A 19 20.63 25.30 -27.14
N ASN A 20 21.44 24.27 -27.39
CA ASN A 20 22.73 24.09 -26.74
C ASN A 20 22.62 24.01 -25.20
N GLU A 21 21.55 23.38 -24.73
CA GLU A 21 21.16 23.24 -23.30
C GLU A 21 21.10 21.77 -22.85
N LEU A 22 21.70 20.84 -23.60
CA LEU A 22 21.63 19.40 -23.32
C LEU A 22 22.19 19.02 -21.94
N GLN A 23 23.08 19.85 -21.37
CA GLN A 23 23.57 19.72 -19.99
C GLN A 23 22.45 19.74 -18.94
N LEU A 24 21.28 20.30 -19.23
CA LEU A 24 20.12 20.27 -18.33
C LEU A 24 19.50 18.87 -18.23
N LEU A 25 19.73 18.01 -19.23
CA LEU A 25 19.39 16.57 -19.23
C LEU A 25 20.61 15.69 -18.91
N ALA A 26 21.56 16.18 -18.11
CA ALA A 26 22.76 15.42 -17.72
C ALA A 26 22.44 14.04 -17.10
N THR A 27 21.21 13.87 -16.59
CA THR A 27 20.69 12.59 -16.15
C THR A 27 20.09 11.81 -17.33
N GLY A 28 20.78 10.75 -17.75
CA GLY A 28 20.30 9.87 -18.82
C GLY A 28 18.94 9.24 -18.52
N ARG A 29 18.14 9.00 -19.57
CA ARG A 29 16.77 8.45 -19.52
C ARG A 29 16.64 7.24 -18.60
N GLN A 30 17.57 6.29 -18.71
CA GLN A 30 17.59 5.07 -17.90
C GLN A 30 17.60 5.38 -16.39
N ARG A 31 18.39 6.37 -15.95
CA ARG A 31 18.45 6.72 -14.54
C ARG A 31 17.13 7.31 -14.04
N ILE A 32 16.46 8.13 -14.86
CA ILE A 32 15.14 8.68 -14.54
C ILE A 32 14.10 7.56 -14.47
N GLN A 33 14.17 6.60 -15.39
CA GLN A 33 13.29 5.43 -15.41
C GLN A 33 13.46 4.59 -14.14
N GLU A 34 14.69 4.28 -13.76
CA GLU A 34 14.96 3.50 -12.53
C GLU A 34 14.44 4.20 -11.27
N ILE A 35 14.53 5.54 -11.19
CA ILE A 35 13.96 6.30 -10.06
C ILE A 35 12.42 6.28 -10.13
N HIS A 36 11.84 6.40 -11.32
CA HIS A 36 10.39 6.30 -11.49
C HIS A 36 9.87 4.94 -10.99
N ASP A 37 10.48 3.86 -11.44
CA ASP A 37 10.03 2.49 -11.14
C ASP A 37 10.26 2.14 -9.67
N LEU A 38 11.34 2.65 -9.08
CA LEU A 38 11.61 2.52 -7.64
C LEU A 38 10.46 3.08 -6.78
N PHE A 39 9.82 4.18 -7.19
CA PHE A 39 8.78 4.86 -6.41
C PHE A 39 7.36 4.65 -6.93
N GLU A 40 7.18 3.88 -8.00
CA GLU A 40 5.86 3.58 -8.56
C GLU A 40 4.93 2.88 -7.53
N PRO A 41 5.36 1.85 -6.78
CA PRO A 41 4.50 1.23 -5.76
C PRO A 41 4.09 2.21 -4.65
N VAL A 42 4.97 3.15 -4.30
CA VAL A 42 4.67 4.19 -3.30
C VAL A 42 3.54 5.09 -3.79
N ARG A 43 3.56 5.47 -5.07
CA ARG A 43 2.49 6.26 -5.70
C ARG A 43 1.17 5.50 -5.65
N ASP A 44 1.16 4.26 -6.09
CA ASP A 44 -0.07 3.47 -6.24
C ASP A 44 -0.72 3.18 -4.87
N ILE A 45 0.09 2.81 -3.88
CA ILE A 45 -0.37 2.65 -2.49
C ILE A 45 -0.88 3.96 -1.90
N THR A 46 -0.22 5.09 -2.17
CA THR A 46 -0.69 6.40 -1.69
C THR A 46 -2.06 6.73 -2.25
N VAL A 47 -2.29 6.49 -3.54
CA VAL A 47 -3.60 6.69 -4.18
C VAL A 47 -4.66 5.79 -3.53
N GLN A 48 -4.35 4.51 -3.34
CA GLN A 48 -5.26 3.55 -2.73
C GLN A 48 -5.63 3.93 -1.29
N LEU A 49 -4.64 4.27 -0.46
CA LEU A 49 -4.86 4.60 0.96
C LEU A 49 -5.52 5.97 1.16
N SER A 50 -5.43 6.86 0.18
CA SER A 50 -6.08 8.19 0.20
C SER A 50 -7.55 8.15 -0.20
N ALA A 51 -8.11 6.99 -0.56
CA ALA A 51 -9.52 6.87 -0.91
C ALA A 51 -10.42 7.24 0.28
N SER A 52 -11.30 8.21 0.08
CA SER A 52 -12.20 8.73 1.12
C SER A 52 -13.58 8.07 1.15
N LYS A 53 -13.96 7.40 0.06
CA LYS A 53 -15.29 6.79 -0.11
C LYS A 53 -15.33 5.30 0.24
N THR A 54 -14.17 4.69 0.44
CA THR A 54 -14.03 3.27 0.77
C THR A 54 -13.17 3.14 2.01
N PRO A 55 -13.43 2.16 2.92
CA PRO A 55 -12.56 1.95 4.06
C PRO A 55 -11.14 1.62 3.59
N THR A 56 -10.12 2.29 4.14
CA THR A 56 -8.71 2.05 3.78
C THR A 56 -7.86 1.56 4.93
N LEU A 57 -8.36 1.63 6.17
CA LEU A 57 -7.58 1.28 7.37
C LEU A 57 -7.09 -0.17 7.38
N HIS A 58 -7.88 -1.09 6.81
CA HIS A 58 -7.52 -2.50 6.67
C HIS A 58 -6.46 -2.75 5.58
N LEU A 59 -6.21 -1.78 4.70
CA LEU A 59 -5.21 -1.87 3.64
C LEU A 59 -3.82 -1.42 4.09
N VAL A 60 -3.72 -0.71 5.20
CA VAL A 60 -2.45 -0.11 5.67
C VAL A 60 -1.39 -1.16 5.99
N ALA A 61 -1.74 -2.24 6.70
CA ALA A 61 -0.74 -3.25 7.07
C ALA A 61 -0.27 -4.10 5.87
N PRO A 62 -1.15 -4.55 4.95
CA PRO A 62 -0.72 -5.18 3.69
C PRO A 62 0.17 -4.26 2.84
N ALA A 63 -0.25 -3.02 2.63
CA ALA A 63 0.51 -2.04 1.86
C ALA A 63 1.89 -1.77 2.45
N TYR A 64 1.99 -1.70 3.78
CA TYR A 64 3.27 -1.60 4.48
C TYR A 64 4.21 -2.77 4.16
N MET A 65 3.68 -3.99 4.20
CA MET A 65 4.46 -5.20 3.94
C MET A 65 4.91 -5.30 2.49
N GLU A 66 4.06 -4.87 1.56
CA GLU A 66 4.39 -4.75 0.14
C GLU A 66 5.54 -3.77 -0.09
N LEU A 67 5.48 -2.56 0.50
CA LEU A 67 6.55 -1.57 0.39
C LEU A 67 7.87 -2.06 0.98
N ILE A 68 7.83 -2.73 2.14
CA ILE A 68 9.04 -3.29 2.74
C ILE A 68 9.64 -4.39 1.86
N GLY A 69 8.81 -5.27 1.30
CA GLY A 69 9.25 -6.29 0.35
C GLY A 69 9.93 -5.65 -0.85
N HIS A 70 9.24 -4.71 -1.48
CA HIS A 70 9.73 -3.95 -2.64
C HIS A 70 11.12 -3.36 -2.40
N PHE A 71 11.32 -2.58 -1.34
CA PHE A 71 12.61 -1.91 -1.10
C PHE A 71 13.73 -2.85 -0.64
N LYS A 72 13.40 -4.02 -0.04
CA LYS A 72 14.42 -5.02 0.36
C LYS A 72 14.86 -5.91 -0.79
N GLU A 73 13.93 -6.23 -1.68
CA GLU A 73 14.16 -7.15 -2.80
C GLU A 73 14.54 -6.41 -4.09
N TYR A 74 14.51 -5.07 -4.08
CA TYR A 74 14.87 -4.27 -5.23
C TYR A 74 16.32 -4.53 -5.67
N THR A 75 16.52 -4.74 -6.97
CA THR A 75 17.84 -4.98 -7.53
C THR A 75 18.70 -3.71 -7.44
N PRO A 76 19.92 -3.77 -6.86
CA PRO A 76 20.78 -2.60 -6.76
C PRO A 76 21.06 -1.98 -8.13
N SER A 77 20.84 -0.67 -8.27
CA SER A 77 21.10 0.07 -9.51
C SER A 77 22.60 0.17 -9.80
N ASP A 78 23.02 0.14 -11.06
CA ASP A 78 24.40 0.41 -11.45
C ASP A 78 24.81 1.87 -11.20
N PHE A 79 23.85 2.80 -11.16
CA PHE A 79 24.08 4.20 -10.84
C PHE A 79 24.25 4.39 -9.32
N SER A 80 25.39 4.97 -8.91
CA SER A 80 25.74 5.13 -7.49
C SER A 80 24.76 6.01 -6.70
N ASP A 81 24.23 7.05 -7.33
CA ASP A 81 23.21 7.95 -6.77
C ASP A 81 21.86 7.25 -6.60
N VAL A 82 21.39 6.50 -7.60
CA VAL A 82 20.15 5.72 -7.51
C VAL A 82 20.28 4.65 -6.43
N ARG A 83 21.40 3.95 -6.36
CA ARG A 83 21.68 2.97 -5.30
C ARG A 83 21.71 3.59 -3.91
N ALA A 84 22.27 4.79 -3.76
CA ALA A 84 22.21 5.53 -2.50
C ALA A 84 20.77 5.88 -2.12
N LEU A 85 19.95 6.30 -3.10
CA LEU A 85 18.53 6.60 -2.92
C LEU A 85 17.72 5.34 -2.53
N GLN A 86 17.96 4.20 -3.19
CA GLN A 86 17.36 2.90 -2.83
C GLN A 86 17.61 2.57 -1.35
N LYS A 87 18.88 2.64 -0.91
CA LYS A 87 19.26 2.38 0.48
C LYS A 87 18.63 3.38 1.44
N GLN A 88 18.51 4.65 1.04
CA GLN A 88 17.85 5.66 1.87
C GLN A 88 16.35 5.37 2.01
N ALA A 89 15.68 5.02 0.92
CA ALA A 89 14.26 4.65 0.92
C ALA A 89 14.00 3.42 1.78
N GLU A 90 14.78 2.35 1.61
CA GLU A 90 14.70 1.15 2.46
C GLU A 90 14.82 1.51 3.95
N ASN A 91 15.84 2.30 4.31
CA ASN A 91 16.02 2.76 5.69
C ASN A 91 14.84 3.59 6.21
N PHE A 92 14.24 4.42 5.36
CA PHE A 92 13.07 5.21 5.73
C PHE A 92 11.85 4.31 5.99
N PHE A 93 11.48 3.46 5.03
CA PHE A 93 10.29 2.61 5.14
C PHE A 93 10.40 1.54 6.24
N THR A 94 11.61 1.05 6.53
CA THR A 94 11.82 0.09 7.61
C THR A 94 11.87 0.70 9.01
N LYS A 95 12.36 1.95 9.15
CA LYS A 95 12.57 2.58 10.47
C LYS A 95 11.48 3.57 10.86
N LYS A 96 10.90 4.28 9.89
CA LYS A 96 9.96 5.39 10.14
C LYS A 96 8.51 4.98 9.97
N LEU A 97 8.22 4.11 9.03
CA LEU A 97 6.87 3.63 8.82
C LEU A 97 6.62 2.47 9.80
N GLN A 98 5.66 2.64 10.72
CA GLN A 98 5.31 1.67 11.74
C GLN A 98 3.83 1.34 11.66
N ILE A 99 3.52 0.05 11.78
CA ILE A 99 2.14 -0.43 11.80
C ILE A 99 1.66 -0.63 13.25
N ASP A 100 0.68 0.18 13.64
CA ASP A 100 0.02 0.02 14.94
C ASP A 100 -0.99 -1.13 14.99
N GLU A 101 -1.33 -1.53 16.22
CA GLU A 101 -2.33 -2.57 16.52
C GLU A 101 -3.70 -2.28 15.90
N ILE A 102 -4.06 -1.01 15.70
CA ILE A 102 -5.31 -0.66 15.03
C ILE A 102 -5.33 -1.14 13.57
N HIS A 103 -4.22 -1.02 12.84
CA HIS A 103 -4.10 -1.49 11.47
C HIS A 103 -4.20 -3.02 11.41
N LYS A 104 -3.52 -3.72 12.34
CA LYS A 104 -3.57 -5.19 12.41
C LYS A 104 -4.99 -5.70 12.69
N ARG A 105 -5.71 -5.05 13.61
CA ARG A 105 -7.11 -5.38 13.91
C ARG A 105 -8.04 -5.07 12.75
N ALA A 106 -7.86 -3.92 12.08
CA ALA A 106 -8.67 -3.57 10.92
C ALA A 106 -8.57 -4.63 9.81
N VAL A 107 -7.38 -5.18 9.55
CA VAL A 107 -7.19 -6.26 8.58
C VAL A 107 -7.93 -7.53 8.98
N SER A 108 -7.94 -7.88 10.27
CA SER A 108 -8.62 -9.09 10.74
C SER A 108 -10.15 -9.04 10.58
N LEU A 109 -10.71 -7.82 10.48
CA LEU A 109 -12.13 -7.60 10.22
C LEU A 109 -12.48 -7.70 8.73
N ASP A 110 -11.47 -7.73 7.85
CA ASP A 110 -11.65 -8.01 6.42
C ASP A 110 -11.70 -9.53 6.19
N PRO A 111 -12.84 -10.09 5.72
CA PRO A 111 -12.98 -11.52 5.46
C PRO A 111 -11.96 -12.06 4.45
N SER A 112 -11.52 -11.22 3.51
CA SER A 112 -10.54 -11.60 2.48
C SER A 112 -9.12 -11.76 3.06
N MET A 113 -8.84 -11.15 4.22
CA MET A 113 -7.51 -11.13 4.84
C MET A 113 -7.47 -11.77 6.24
N LYS A 114 -8.51 -12.53 6.59
CA LYS A 114 -8.69 -13.19 7.90
C LYS A 114 -7.51 -14.04 8.37
N HIS A 115 -6.71 -14.56 7.45
CA HIS A 115 -5.58 -15.44 7.76
C HIS A 115 -4.33 -14.69 8.24
N LEU A 116 -4.29 -13.35 8.08
CA LEU A 116 -3.23 -12.47 8.59
C LEU A 116 -1.82 -12.99 8.25
N ASN A 117 -1.64 -13.52 7.03
CA ASN A 117 -0.45 -14.29 6.68
C ASN A 117 0.88 -13.51 6.77
N PHE A 118 0.79 -12.19 6.78
CA PHE A 118 1.92 -11.28 6.94
C PHE A 118 2.35 -11.05 8.41
N LEU A 119 1.54 -11.43 9.39
CA LEU A 119 1.90 -11.37 10.82
C LEU A 119 2.55 -12.68 11.28
N LYS A 120 3.36 -12.62 12.35
CA LYS A 120 3.88 -13.83 13.00
C LYS A 120 2.75 -14.59 13.69
N ALA A 121 2.87 -15.91 13.81
CA ALA A 121 1.82 -16.78 14.38
C ALA A 121 1.31 -16.30 15.76
N GLY A 122 2.21 -15.94 16.68
CA GLY A 122 1.83 -15.41 18.00
C GLY A 122 1.12 -14.05 17.95
N GLU A 123 1.49 -13.18 17.00
CA GLU A 123 0.82 -11.90 16.78
C GLU A 123 -0.60 -12.11 16.24
N ARG A 124 -0.79 -13.07 15.32
CA ARG A 124 -2.13 -13.40 14.78
C ARG A 124 -3.09 -13.80 15.89
N VAL A 125 -2.66 -14.69 16.79
CA VAL A 125 -3.46 -15.13 17.93
C VAL A 125 -3.85 -13.94 18.81
N THR A 126 -2.90 -13.03 19.07
CA THR A 126 -3.13 -11.86 19.93
C THR A 126 -4.12 -10.88 19.31
N VAL A 127 -3.98 -10.60 18.01
CA VAL A 127 -4.88 -9.71 17.26
C VAL A 127 -6.29 -10.28 17.23
N LEU A 128 -6.44 -11.56 16.89
CA LEU A 128 -7.74 -12.23 16.82
C LEU A 128 -8.44 -12.27 18.19
N ALA A 129 -7.71 -12.63 19.26
CA ALA A 129 -8.27 -12.65 20.61
C ALA A 129 -8.80 -11.27 21.03
N ARG A 130 -8.05 -10.20 20.75
CA ARG A 130 -8.49 -8.83 21.03
C ARG A 130 -9.73 -8.45 20.23
N VAL A 131 -9.78 -8.80 18.95
CA VAL A 131 -10.92 -8.48 18.08
C VAL A 131 -12.17 -9.21 18.56
N MET A 132 -12.05 -10.50 18.87
CA MET A 132 -13.17 -11.29 19.42
C MET A 132 -13.69 -10.71 20.74
N ALA A 133 -12.79 -10.28 21.63
CA ALA A 133 -13.17 -9.64 22.89
C ALA A 133 -13.94 -8.31 22.69
N GLU A 134 -13.59 -7.53 21.66
CA GLU A 134 -14.35 -6.31 21.32
C GLU A 134 -15.69 -6.63 20.65
N VAL A 135 -15.73 -7.62 19.75
CA VAL A 135 -16.98 -8.04 19.09
C VAL A 135 -18.00 -8.54 20.11
N GLN A 136 -17.56 -9.25 21.15
CA GLN A 136 -18.45 -9.70 22.24
C GLN A 136 -19.09 -8.57 23.05
N LYS A 137 -18.50 -7.35 23.02
CA LYS A 137 -19.08 -6.17 23.69
C LYS A 137 -20.15 -5.48 22.84
N VAL A 138 -20.21 -5.78 21.55
CA VAL A 138 -21.23 -5.22 20.65
C VAL A 138 -22.53 -5.97 20.93
N PRO A 139 -23.59 -5.29 21.39
CA PRO A 139 -24.89 -5.93 21.56
C PRO A 139 -25.32 -6.55 20.24
N MET A 140 -25.81 -7.79 20.26
CA MET A 140 -26.48 -8.33 19.07
C MET A 140 -27.59 -7.37 18.68
N PRO A 141 -27.73 -7.02 17.40
CA PRO A 141 -28.92 -6.30 16.96
C PRO A 141 -30.13 -7.13 17.39
N GLU A 142 -31.02 -6.54 18.20
CA GLU A 142 -32.34 -7.10 18.43
C GLU A 142 -32.92 -7.42 17.05
N LYS A 143 -33.47 -8.63 16.91
CA LYS A 143 -34.06 -9.09 15.64
C LYS A 143 -34.99 -7.98 15.13
N ILE A 144 -34.53 -7.24 14.13
CA ILE A 144 -35.42 -6.39 13.34
C ILE A 144 -36.42 -7.39 12.77
N GLY A 145 -37.70 -7.15 13.07
CA GLY A 145 -38.80 -8.03 12.74
C GLY A 145 -38.73 -8.51 11.29
N ALA A 146 -39.29 -9.70 11.08
CA ALA A 146 -39.32 -10.45 9.83
C ALA A 146 -39.34 -9.58 8.55
N PRO A 147 -38.63 -9.98 7.49
CA PRO A 147 -38.64 -9.25 6.22
C PRO A 147 -40.06 -9.30 5.64
N THR A 148 -40.76 -8.16 5.64
CA THR A 148 -41.79 -7.93 4.63
C THR A 148 -41.05 -7.84 3.30
N ALA A 149 -41.37 -8.77 2.42
CA ALA A 149 -40.81 -8.89 1.09
C ALA A 149 -40.86 -7.55 0.35
N GLU A 150 -39.69 -7.03 0.00
CA GLU A 150 -39.34 -6.34 -1.25
C GLU A 150 -38.09 -5.48 -1.01
N GLY A 151 -37.01 -5.75 -1.76
CA GLY A 151 -35.81 -4.94 -1.77
C GLY A 151 -34.53 -5.73 -1.53
N GLU A 152 -33.92 -6.16 -2.63
CA GLU A 152 -32.60 -6.74 -2.73
C GLU A 152 -31.52 -5.97 -1.96
N SER A 153 -30.61 -6.67 -1.28
CA SER A 153 -29.15 -6.67 -1.55
C SER A 153 -28.32 -7.00 -0.30
N ASN A 154 -27.57 -8.10 -0.41
CA ASN A 154 -26.27 -8.38 0.22
C ASN A 154 -25.95 -7.71 1.56
N LEU A 155 -26.24 -8.35 2.70
CA LEU A 155 -25.53 -8.06 3.97
C LEU A 155 -25.67 -9.10 5.09
N PHE A 156 -26.00 -10.37 4.79
CA PHE A 156 -26.04 -11.43 5.81
C PHE A 156 -25.00 -12.52 5.54
N TYR A 157 -23.74 -12.23 5.84
CA TYR A 157 -22.70 -13.26 6.03
C TYR A 157 -21.67 -12.80 7.07
N ILE A 158 -22.13 -12.41 8.26
CA ILE A 158 -21.26 -12.31 9.45
C ILE A 158 -21.96 -13.01 10.60
N CYS A 159 -22.00 -14.35 10.55
CA CYS A 159 -22.07 -15.25 11.71
C CYS A 159 -22.31 -16.67 11.19
N ASN A 160 -21.24 -17.35 10.80
CA ASN A 160 -21.18 -18.81 10.84
C ASN A 160 -19.70 -19.21 10.89
N ILE A 161 -19.16 -19.23 12.10
CA ILE A 161 -17.90 -19.89 12.41
C ILE A 161 -18.23 -20.87 13.54
N ASN A 162 -18.41 -22.14 13.17
CA ASN A 162 -18.16 -23.28 14.05
C ASN A 162 -16.67 -23.62 13.99
#